data_AF-A0A957M767-F1
#
_entry.id   AF-A0A957M767-F1
#
_cell.length_a   1.000
_cell.length_b   1.000
_cell.length_c   1.000
_cell.angle_alpha   90.00
_cell.angle_beta   90.00
_cell.angle_gamma   90.00
#
_symmetry.space_group_name_H-M   'P 1'
#
loop_
_entity.id
_entity.type
_entity.pdbx_description
1 polymer ?
#
loop_
_entity_poly.entity_id
_entity_poly.type
_entity_poly.pdbx_seq_one_letter_code
_entity_poly.pdbx_strand_id
1 'polypeptide(L)'
;MTFHASFPKTIAHLRATFTPEEYLALMNRIRQSRRLFSEKDEVKTFWNRLPIYLFARCPLCGGEFTSPADTHSLFEWLTTPNSGRYIFSWQLQKEGCFHFTGVQTFIHLNNQVPKEIKYFSGECGDIPIVLPELLRDEFHASAVMHSLPICRVEGNEFVPSYSLYTVTYYSDAPGEARPRSYDLRFPGEGDEESGPLPLFDSSARIRREPLVADLRHWVERGKLHWLDLEDPALPLKYGPAGDFPYAGIQGFGVPYLYAKTPKPRWRWLDRNWHPDGVVREWGRNRVLLRPP
;
A
#
# COMPACT_ATOMS: atom_id res chain seq x y z
N MET A 1 -7.50 -18.69 10.87
CA MET A 1 -7.01 -17.81 9.78
C MET A 1 -5.51 -17.72 9.91
N THR A 2 -4.76 -17.88 8.82
CA THR A 2 -3.29 -17.86 8.87
C THR A 2 -2.82 -16.56 8.24
N PHE A 3 -2.20 -15.69 9.03
CA PHE A 3 -1.56 -14.49 8.51
C PHE A 3 -0.26 -14.84 7.77
N HIS A 4 0.17 -13.97 6.87
CA HIS A 4 1.49 -14.08 6.26
C HIS A 4 2.59 -14.03 7.32
N ALA A 5 3.72 -14.72 7.11
CA ALA A 5 4.79 -14.87 8.11
C ALA A 5 5.43 -13.55 8.56
N SER A 6 5.39 -12.50 7.72
CA SER A 6 5.84 -11.17 8.09
C SER A 6 4.91 -10.46 9.07
N PHE A 7 3.61 -10.78 9.08
CA PHE A 7 2.61 -10.01 9.80
C PHE A 7 2.82 -9.98 11.32
N PRO A 8 3.11 -11.10 12.02
CA PRO A 8 3.39 -11.03 13.46
C PRO A 8 4.58 -10.12 13.79
N LYS A 9 5.60 -10.08 12.92
CA LYS A 9 6.80 -9.27 13.11
C LYS A 9 6.50 -7.77 13.00
N THR A 10 5.58 -7.39 12.12
CA THR A 10 5.23 -5.97 11.92
C THR A 10 4.38 -5.40 13.05
N ILE A 11 3.70 -6.24 13.84
CA ILE A 11 2.89 -5.80 14.99
C ILE A 11 3.77 -5.11 16.04
N ALA A 12 5.02 -5.56 16.23
CA ALA A 12 5.97 -4.94 17.15
C ALA A 12 6.29 -3.47 16.79
N HIS A 13 6.08 -3.09 15.53
CA HIS A 13 6.33 -1.74 15.02
C HIS A 13 5.08 -0.85 15.05
N LEU A 14 3.91 -1.38 15.41
CA LEU A 14 2.68 -0.61 15.52
C LEU A 14 2.85 0.46 16.61
N ARG A 15 2.54 1.70 16.24
CA ARG A 15 2.54 2.84 17.16
C ARG A 15 1.11 3.36 17.29
N ALA A 16 0.69 3.62 18.52
CA ALA A 16 -0.59 4.22 18.83
C ALA A 16 -0.37 5.52 19.62
N THR A 17 -0.90 6.61 19.10
CA THR A 17 -0.85 7.96 19.68
C THR A 17 -2.24 8.46 20.09
N PHE A 18 -3.24 7.59 19.96
CA PHE A 18 -4.63 7.78 20.33
C PHE A 18 -5.07 6.61 21.19
N THR A 19 -6.06 6.81 22.04
CA THR A 19 -6.94 5.71 22.46
C THR A 19 -7.95 5.42 21.33
N PRO A 20 -8.53 4.21 21.26
CA PRO A 20 -9.56 3.91 20.26
C PRO A 20 -10.77 4.82 20.33
N GLU A 21 -11.20 5.20 21.54
CA GLU A 21 -12.29 6.17 21.75
C GLU A 21 -11.95 7.56 21.19
N GLU A 22 -10.76 8.08 21.50
CA GLU A 22 -10.30 9.38 20.98
C GLU A 22 -10.24 9.38 19.45
N TYR A 23 -9.69 8.31 18.88
CA TYR A 23 -9.55 8.14 17.44
C TYR A 23 -10.93 8.15 16.75
N LEU A 24 -11.87 7.34 17.25
CA LEU A 24 -13.23 7.27 16.69
C LEU A 24 -13.97 8.60 16.84
N ALA A 25 -13.85 9.29 17.97
CA ALA A 25 -14.46 10.59 18.19
C ALA A 25 -13.93 11.64 17.19
N LEU A 26 -12.62 11.68 16.97
CA LEU A 26 -11.98 12.58 16.02
C LEU A 26 -12.39 12.25 14.57
N MET A 27 -12.33 10.98 14.18
CA MET A 27 -12.73 10.54 12.84
C MET A 27 -14.21 10.82 12.55
N ASN A 28 -15.09 10.71 13.56
CA ASN A 28 -16.49 11.06 13.40
C ASN A 28 -16.69 12.56 13.13
N ARG A 29 -15.99 13.45 13.86
CA ARG A 29 -16.03 14.91 13.60
C ARG A 29 -15.53 15.24 12.20
N ILE A 30 -14.39 14.65 11.83
CA ILE A 30 -13.80 14.85 10.50
C ILE A 30 -14.76 14.38 9.39
N ARG A 31 -15.36 13.19 9.52
CA ARG A 31 -16.35 12.67 8.56
C ARG A 31 -17.59 13.56 8.45
N GLN A 32 -18.09 14.07 9.57
CA GLN A 32 -19.23 15.01 9.60
C GLN A 32 -18.91 16.33 8.88
N SER A 33 -17.65 16.79 8.97
CA SER A 33 -17.19 18.00 8.28
C SER A 33 -17.04 17.84 6.76
N ARG A 34 -17.16 16.60 6.23
CA ARG A 34 -17.03 16.21 4.81
C ARG A 34 -15.72 16.62 4.12
N ARG A 35 -14.67 17.02 4.85
CA ARG A 35 -13.40 17.49 4.25
C ARG A 35 -12.17 17.09 5.07
N LEU A 36 -11.62 15.91 4.80
CA LEU A 36 -10.34 15.44 5.36
C LEU A 36 -9.11 16.18 4.86
N PHE A 37 -9.26 16.93 3.77
CA PHE A 37 -8.22 17.80 3.21
C PHE A 37 -8.51 19.29 3.47
N SER A 38 -9.39 19.61 4.43
CA SER A 38 -9.59 21.01 4.83
C SER A 38 -8.53 21.45 5.85
N GLU A 39 -8.16 22.74 5.82
CA GLU A 39 -7.26 23.35 6.81
C GLU A 39 -7.86 23.48 8.21
N LYS A 40 -8.99 22.83 8.48
CA LYS A 40 -9.65 22.84 9.78
C LYS A 40 -8.74 22.26 10.84
N ASP A 41 -8.80 22.84 12.03
CA ASP A 41 -7.94 22.46 13.15
C ASP A 41 -8.06 20.98 13.52
N GLU A 42 -9.23 20.35 13.33
CA GLU A 42 -9.45 18.93 13.58
C GLU A 42 -8.60 18.03 12.66
N VAL A 43 -8.51 18.38 11.37
CA VAL A 43 -7.72 17.65 10.37
C VAL A 43 -6.23 17.82 10.67
N LYS A 44 -5.79 19.05 10.97
CA LYS A 44 -4.41 19.32 11.39
C LYS A 44 -4.05 18.55 12.66
N THR A 45 -4.95 18.56 13.64
CA THR A 45 -4.78 17.82 14.91
C THR A 45 -4.64 16.32 14.65
N PHE A 46 -5.46 15.76 13.76
CA PHE A 46 -5.36 14.36 13.34
C PHE A 46 -3.98 14.05 12.75
N TRP A 47 -3.57 14.77 11.70
CA TRP A 47 -2.29 14.54 11.02
C TRP A 47 -1.08 14.73 11.93
N ASN A 48 -1.09 15.76 12.78
CA ASN A 48 0.01 16.04 13.71
C ASN A 48 0.14 15.00 14.84
N ARG A 49 -0.94 14.30 15.17
CA ARG A 49 -0.93 13.26 16.20
C ARG A 49 -0.60 11.88 15.62
N LEU A 50 -0.69 11.65 14.32
CA LEU A 50 -0.36 10.34 13.76
C LEU A 50 1.12 9.98 14.02
N PRO A 51 1.42 8.69 14.24
CA PRO A 51 2.81 8.26 14.35
C PRO A 51 3.53 8.45 13.01
N ILE A 52 4.80 8.86 13.08
CA ILE A 52 5.71 8.86 11.93
C ILE A 52 6.32 7.47 11.80
N TYR A 53 6.19 6.89 10.61
CA TYR A 53 6.76 5.59 10.26
C TYR A 53 7.89 5.73 9.26
N LEU A 54 8.88 4.85 9.38
CA LEU A 54 9.89 4.61 8.36
C LEU A 54 9.33 3.62 7.34
N PHE A 55 9.31 4.03 6.08
CA PHE A 55 8.81 3.20 4.97
C PHE A 55 9.94 2.59 4.14
N ALA A 56 11.07 3.28 4.04
CA ALA A 56 12.25 2.75 3.37
C ALA A 56 13.52 3.53 3.78
N ARG A 57 14.68 2.92 3.55
CA ARG A 57 15.99 3.57 3.58
C ARG A 57 16.62 3.43 2.21
N CYS A 58 17.18 4.49 1.67
CA CYS A 58 17.82 4.46 0.37
C CYS A 58 19.03 3.50 0.37
N PRO A 59 19.11 2.52 -0.55
CA PRO A 59 20.26 1.62 -0.64
C PRO A 59 21.57 2.31 -1.04
N LEU A 60 21.48 3.46 -1.71
CA LEU A 60 22.63 4.19 -2.23
C LEU A 60 23.29 5.14 -1.20
N CYS A 61 22.50 5.78 -0.32
CA CYS A 61 23.04 6.73 0.66
C CYS A 61 22.47 6.62 2.08
N GLY A 62 21.59 5.65 2.35
CA GLY A 62 20.96 5.45 3.66
C GLY A 62 19.86 6.44 4.03
N GLY A 63 19.57 7.43 3.17
CA GLY A 63 18.55 8.45 3.41
C GLY A 63 17.17 7.84 3.70
N GLU A 64 16.50 8.38 4.71
CA GLU A 64 15.22 7.85 5.19
C GLU A 64 14.03 8.36 4.37
N PHE A 65 13.05 7.50 4.21
CA PHE A 65 11.74 7.81 3.66
C PHE A 65 10.68 7.61 4.73
N THR A 66 10.15 8.72 5.26
CA THR A 66 9.24 8.71 6.41
C THR A 66 7.97 9.52 6.14
N SER A 67 6.86 9.11 6.72
CA SER A 67 5.59 9.87 6.69
C SER A 67 4.76 9.56 7.94
N PRO A 68 3.95 10.51 8.44
CA PRO A 68 2.81 10.20 9.28
C PRO A 68 1.90 9.20 8.58
N ALA A 69 1.37 8.22 9.32
CA ALA A 69 0.53 7.18 8.74
C ALA A 69 -0.57 6.72 9.68
N ASP A 70 -1.80 6.61 9.17
CA ASP A 70 -2.96 6.10 9.91
C ASP A 70 -3.03 4.57 9.83
N THR A 71 -2.26 3.90 10.68
CA THR A 71 -2.31 2.44 10.84
C THR A 71 -3.55 1.96 11.61
N HIS A 72 -4.52 2.84 11.90
CA HIS A 72 -5.72 2.51 12.67
C HIS A 72 -6.97 2.38 11.79
N SER A 73 -6.86 2.64 10.47
CA SER A 73 -7.95 2.40 9.53
C SER A 73 -7.48 2.08 8.11
N LEU A 74 -8.40 1.50 7.31
CA LEU A 74 -8.25 1.35 5.86
C LEU A 74 -8.46 2.66 5.07
N PHE A 75 -8.59 3.78 5.76
CA PHE A 75 -8.97 5.03 5.15
C PHE A 75 -7.77 5.75 4.50
N GLU A 76 -7.98 6.31 3.31
CA GLU A 76 -7.05 7.17 2.56
C GLU A 76 -5.63 6.64 2.24
N TRP A 77 -5.39 5.35 2.35
CA TRP A 77 -4.21 4.78 1.71
C TRP A 77 -4.30 4.99 0.20
N LEU A 78 -3.34 5.71 -0.38
CA LEU A 78 -3.30 5.90 -1.82
C LEU A 78 -2.79 4.62 -2.45
N THR A 79 -3.74 3.82 -2.91
CA THR A 79 -3.52 2.66 -3.77
C THR A 79 -3.61 3.04 -5.24
N THR A 80 -3.60 4.33 -5.57
CA THR A 80 -3.74 4.81 -6.95
C THR A 80 -2.40 4.73 -7.69
N PRO A 81 -2.36 4.22 -8.93
CA PRO A 81 -1.09 3.99 -9.61
C PRO A 81 -0.48 5.26 -10.25
N ASN A 82 -1.12 6.42 -10.10
CA ASN A 82 -0.92 7.58 -10.97
C ASN A 82 0.28 8.47 -10.62
N SER A 83 0.68 8.57 -9.34
CA SER A 83 1.83 9.40 -8.98
C SER A 83 2.95 8.57 -8.37
N GLY A 84 2.63 7.65 -7.45
CA GLY A 84 3.57 6.99 -6.55
C GLY A 84 4.76 7.87 -6.16
N ARG A 85 4.49 9.16 -5.95
CA ARG A 85 5.44 10.09 -5.35
C ARG A 85 5.27 10.07 -3.83
N TYR A 86 4.14 9.58 -3.33
CA TYR A 86 3.83 9.57 -1.91
C TYR A 86 2.86 8.44 -1.55
N ILE A 87 2.91 8.02 -0.28
CA ILE A 87 2.02 6.96 0.27
C ILE A 87 0.64 7.50 0.60
N PHE A 88 0.57 8.75 1.08
CA PHE A 88 -0.66 9.38 1.53
C PHE A 88 -0.80 10.82 1.00
N SER A 89 0.14 11.71 1.33
CA SER A 89 0.13 13.09 0.86
C SER A 89 1.56 13.60 0.71
N TRP A 90 1.82 14.29 -0.40
CA TRP A 90 3.11 14.91 -0.67
C TRP A 90 3.51 15.94 0.39
N GLN A 91 2.55 16.58 1.07
CA GLN A 91 2.81 17.61 2.07
C GLN A 91 3.30 17.06 3.42
N LEU A 92 3.01 15.80 3.71
CA LEU A 92 3.29 15.17 5.01
C LEU A 92 4.48 14.21 4.94
N GLN A 93 5.03 14.02 3.74
CA GLN A 93 6.11 13.10 3.49
C GLN A 93 7.45 13.81 3.54
N LYS A 94 8.44 13.14 4.14
CA LYS A 94 9.83 13.56 4.08
C LYS A 94 10.62 12.58 3.23
N GLU A 95 10.93 13.01 2.01
CA GLU A 95 11.92 12.36 1.15
C GLU A 95 13.30 12.86 1.58
N GLY A 96 14.00 12.08 2.41
CA GLY A 96 15.34 12.43 2.88
C GLY A 96 16.46 12.18 1.85
N CYS A 97 16.13 11.92 0.58
CA CYS A 97 17.07 11.35 -0.38
C CYS A 97 16.76 11.78 -1.83
N PHE A 98 17.79 12.26 -2.55
CA PHE A 98 17.64 12.63 -3.96
C PHE A 98 17.40 11.43 -4.90
N HIS A 99 17.80 10.22 -4.49
CA HIS A 99 17.67 9.00 -5.28
C HIS A 99 16.23 8.47 -5.37
N PHE A 100 15.29 9.04 -4.62
CA PHE A 100 13.90 8.57 -4.58
C PHE A 100 13.25 8.67 -5.98
N THR A 101 12.73 7.54 -6.47
CA THR A 101 12.10 7.45 -7.80
C THR A 101 10.59 7.32 -7.69
N GLY A 102 10.12 6.58 -6.69
CA GLY A 102 8.71 6.50 -6.34
C GLY A 102 8.40 5.38 -5.35
N VAL A 103 7.15 5.27 -4.96
CA VAL A 103 6.63 4.28 -4.01
C VAL A 103 5.30 3.75 -4.49
N GLN A 104 5.12 2.44 -4.33
CA GLN A 104 3.87 1.75 -4.58
C GLN A 104 3.36 1.11 -3.30
N THR A 105 2.04 1.16 -3.09
CA THR A 105 1.38 0.55 -1.93
C THR A 105 0.44 -0.57 -2.36
N PHE A 106 0.32 -1.60 -1.52
CA PHE A 106 -0.61 -2.72 -1.70
C PHE A 106 -1.27 -3.00 -0.36
N ILE A 107 -2.59 -3.15 -0.37
CA ILE A 107 -3.33 -3.48 0.86
C ILE A 107 -3.78 -4.92 0.77
N HIS A 108 -3.39 -5.70 1.75
CA HIS A 108 -3.72 -7.09 1.87
C HIS A 108 -4.74 -7.30 2.98
N LEU A 109 -5.93 -7.76 2.62
CA LEU A 109 -7.06 -7.88 3.56
C LEU A 109 -6.93 -9.08 4.52
N ASN A 110 -5.89 -9.92 4.38
CA ASN A 110 -5.66 -11.09 5.24
C ASN A 110 -6.89 -12.02 5.33
N ASN A 111 -7.63 -12.16 4.22
CA ASN A 111 -8.89 -12.91 4.16
C ASN A 111 -10.00 -12.39 5.11
N GLN A 112 -9.90 -11.13 5.53
CA GLN A 112 -10.92 -10.47 6.34
C GLN A 112 -11.76 -9.53 5.48
N VAL A 113 -13.08 -9.58 5.66
CA VAL A 113 -13.98 -8.59 5.06
C VAL A 113 -14.01 -7.37 5.98
N PRO A 114 -13.71 -6.16 5.47
CA PRO A 114 -13.78 -4.96 6.27
C PRO A 114 -15.17 -4.76 6.89
N LYS A 115 -15.25 -4.27 8.13
CA LYS A 115 -16.53 -4.01 8.82
C LYS A 115 -16.70 -2.56 9.25
N GLU A 116 -15.62 -1.81 9.30
CA GLU A 116 -15.50 -0.45 9.83
C GLU A 116 -15.72 0.64 8.78
N ILE A 117 -15.71 0.26 7.51
CA ILE A 117 -15.85 1.15 6.34
C ILE A 117 -17.03 0.73 5.47
N LYS A 118 -17.53 1.65 4.64
CA LYS A 118 -18.61 1.39 3.67
C LYS A 118 -18.10 1.09 2.27
N TYR A 119 -16.91 1.57 1.95
CA TYR A 119 -16.32 1.49 0.62
C TYR A 119 -14.82 1.54 0.77
N PHE A 120 -14.11 0.73 -0.01
CA PHE A 120 -12.66 0.76 -0.12
C PHE A 120 -12.22 0.18 -1.46
N SER A 121 -11.19 0.78 -2.05
CA SER A 121 -10.61 0.36 -3.31
C SER A 121 -9.15 -0.01 -3.10
N GLY A 122 -8.77 -1.21 -3.52
CA GLY A 122 -7.39 -1.65 -3.64
C GLY A 122 -6.99 -1.65 -5.10
N GLU A 123 -6.77 -0.48 -5.70
CA GLU A 123 -6.51 -0.35 -7.15
C GLU A 123 -5.17 -0.96 -7.55
N CYS A 124 -4.13 -0.83 -6.72
CA CYS A 124 -2.87 -1.57 -6.88
C CYS A 124 -3.00 -3.09 -6.66
N GLY A 125 -4.10 -3.58 -6.08
CA GLY A 125 -4.26 -4.96 -5.62
C GLY A 125 -3.65 -5.23 -4.24
N ASP A 126 -3.49 -6.51 -3.90
CA ASP A 126 -3.07 -6.98 -2.57
C ASP A 126 -1.75 -7.76 -2.54
N ILE A 127 -1.26 -8.20 -3.70
CA ILE A 127 0.03 -8.88 -3.82
C ILE A 127 1.06 -7.87 -4.32
N PRO A 128 2.12 -7.57 -3.55
CA PRO A 128 3.18 -6.67 -3.98
C PRO A 128 3.87 -7.16 -5.24
N ILE A 129 4.13 -6.25 -6.15
CA ILE A 129 4.91 -6.50 -7.37
C ILE A 129 6.07 -5.52 -7.47
N VAL A 130 7.13 -5.98 -8.11
CA VAL A 130 8.27 -5.16 -8.53
C VAL A 130 8.06 -4.70 -9.96
N LEU A 131 8.50 -3.48 -10.27
CA LEU A 131 8.48 -2.90 -11.61
C LEU A 131 9.86 -3.01 -12.26
N PRO A 132 10.08 -3.97 -13.20
CA PRO A 132 11.38 -4.16 -13.83
C PRO A 132 11.89 -2.92 -14.56
N GLU A 133 10.98 -2.11 -15.10
CA GLU A 133 11.31 -0.89 -15.84
C GLU A 133 11.97 0.18 -14.97
N LEU A 134 11.75 0.14 -13.64
CA LEU A 134 12.40 1.03 -12.67
C LEU A 134 13.71 0.44 -12.12
N LEU A 135 14.03 -0.83 -12.41
CA LEU A 135 15.17 -1.56 -11.84
C LEU A 135 16.22 -1.96 -12.89
N ARG A 136 16.19 -1.32 -14.06
CA ARG A 136 17.07 -1.61 -15.18
C ARG A 136 18.54 -1.44 -14.78
N ASP A 137 19.39 -2.30 -15.33
CA ASP A 137 20.83 -2.33 -15.03
C ASP A 137 21.61 -1.12 -15.55
N GLU A 138 21.01 -0.34 -16.44
CA GLU A 138 21.58 0.92 -16.94
C GLU A 138 21.64 2.01 -15.86
N PHE A 139 20.83 1.89 -14.82
CA PHE A 139 20.84 2.75 -13.65
C PHE A 139 21.30 1.93 -12.44
N HIS A 140 21.97 2.55 -11.48
CA HIS A 140 22.16 1.93 -10.18
C HIS A 140 20.85 1.99 -9.40
N ALA A 141 19.90 1.15 -9.80
CA ALA A 141 18.53 1.16 -9.30
C ALA A 141 18.20 -0.10 -8.49
N SER A 142 17.42 0.11 -7.44
CA SER A 142 16.97 -0.92 -6.49
C SER A 142 15.63 -0.53 -5.87
N ALA A 143 14.93 -1.51 -5.30
CA ALA A 143 13.71 -1.32 -4.54
C ALA A 143 13.89 -1.76 -3.09
N VAL A 144 13.11 -1.18 -2.19
CA VAL A 144 13.03 -1.53 -0.78
C VAL A 144 11.60 -1.88 -0.44
N MET A 145 11.41 -3.08 0.10
CA MET A 145 10.11 -3.53 0.58
C MET A 145 9.99 -3.34 2.09
N HIS A 146 8.83 -2.85 2.51
CA HIS A 146 8.44 -2.78 3.91
C HIS A 146 6.94 -3.09 4.04
N SER A 147 6.49 -3.24 5.28
CA SER A 147 5.09 -3.52 5.57
C SER A 147 4.70 -2.99 6.94
N LEU A 148 3.48 -2.49 7.06
CA LEU A 148 2.90 -2.07 8.32
C LEU A 148 1.59 -2.83 8.57
N PRO A 149 1.25 -3.13 9.83
CA PRO A 149 -0.09 -3.60 10.16
C PRO A 149 -1.07 -2.43 10.02
N ILE A 150 -2.26 -2.71 9.50
CA ILE A 150 -3.42 -1.82 9.59
C ILE A 150 -4.40 -2.47 10.56
N CYS A 151 -4.80 -1.71 11.57
CA CYS A 151 -5.71 -2.14 12.60
C CYS A 151 -7.16 -1.83 12.23
N ARG A 152 -8.07 -2.55 12.87
CA ARG A 152 -9.46 -2.17 13.04
C ARG A 152 -9.68 -1.81 14.51
N VAL A 153 -10.65 -0.96 14.79
CA VAL A 153 -11.08 -0.69 16.16
C VAL A 153 -12.11 -1.74 16.56
N GLU A 154 -11.82 -2.55 17.58
CA GLU A 154 -12.77 -3.49 18.19
C GLU A 154 -12.93 -3.17 19.67
N GLY A 155 -14.11 -2.69 20.06
CA GLY A 155 -14.32 -2.22 21.43
C GLY A 155 -13.35 -1.09 21.78
N ASN A 156 -12.48 -1.33 22.77
CA ASN A 156 -11.47 -0.38 23.22
C ASN A 156 -10.04 -0.80 22.83
N GLU A 157 -9.88 -1.52 21.73
CA GLU A 157 -8.57 -1.98 21.24
C GLU A 157 -8.36 -1.70 19.75
N PHE A 158 -7.11 -1.46 19.36
CA PHE A 158 -6.67 -1.51 17.97
C PHE A 158 -6.21 -2.93 17.65
N VAL A 159 -6.99 -3.66 16.86
CA VAL A 159 -6.73 -5.06 16.51
C VAL A 159 -6.10 -5.13 15.11
N PRO A 160 -4.82 -5.51 14.97
CA PRO A 160 -4.18 -5.71 13.67
C PRO A 160 -4.97 -6.68 12.81
N SER A 161 -5.37 -6.24 11.61
CA SER A 161 -6.31 -7.01 10.78
C SER A 161 -5.87 -7.10 9.32
N TYR A 162 -5.29 -6.04 8.78
CA TYR A 162 -4.84 -5.97 7.39
C TYR A 162 -3.36 -5.64 7.33
N SER A 163 -2.75 -5.79 6.16
CA SER A 163 -1.34 -5.45 5.95
C SER A 163 -1.22 -4.41 4.85
N LEU A 164 -0.50 -3.34 5.12
CA LEU A 164 0.05 -2.47 4.10
C LEU A 164 1.40 -3.03 3.68
N TYR A 165 1.62 -3.21 2.39
CA TYR A 165 2.94 -3.43 1.82
C TYR A 165 3.34 -2.20 1.01
N THR A 166 4.61 -1.84 1.08
CA THR A 166 5.17 -0.76 0.28
C THR A 166 6.39 -1.26 -0.48
N VAL A 167 6.51 -0.85 -1.74
CA VAL A 167 7.70 -1.06 -2.56
C VAL A 167 8.21 0.31 -3.00
N THR A 168 9.34 0.73 -2.46
CA THR A 168 9.95 2.05 -2.70
C THR A 168 11.17 1.91 -3.61
N TYR A 169 11.19 2.64 -4.71
CA TYR A 169 12.20 2.57 -5.76
C TYR A 169 13.22 3.71 -5.61
N TYR A 170 14.49 3.36 -5.78
CA TYR A 170 15.62 4.27 -5.77
C TYR A 170 16.47 4.08 -7.03
N SER A 171 17.07 5.17 -7.51
CA SER A 171 17.96 5.20 -8.66
C SER A 171 19.00 6.30 -8.47
N ASP A 172 20.20 6.12 -9.02
CA ASP A 172 21.22 7.18 -9.14
C ASP A 172 20.83 8.26 -10.17
N ALA A 173 19.90 7.95 -11.07
CA ALA A 173 19.34 8.87 -12.06
C ALA A 173 17.80 8.85 -12.04
N PRO A 174 17.13 9.29 -10.95
CA PRO A 174 15.67 9.18 -10.81
C PRO A 174 14.91 10.05 -11.82
N GLY A 175 15.51 11.17 -12.25
CA GLY A 175 14.97 12.04 -13.30
C GLY A 175 14.90 11.40 -14.68
N GLU A 176 15.72 10.37 -14.94
CA GLU A 176 15.73 9.62 -16.20
C GLU A 176 14.99 8.28 -16.08
N ALA A 177 15.20 7.56 -14.97
CA ALA A 177 14.61 6.25 -14.75
C ALA A 177 13.07 6.28 -14.81
N ARG A 178 12.47 7.33 -14.25
CA ARG A 178 11.01 7.46 -14.19
C ARG A 178 10.36 7.75 -15.55
N PRO A 179 10.76 8.78 -16.32
CA PRO A 179 10.25 8.97 -17.68
C PRO A 179 10.53 7.78 -18.58
N ARG A 180 11.73 7.18 -18.51
CA ARG A 180 12.05 6.03 -19.35
C ARG A 180 11.20 4.80 -19.03
N SER A 181 10.90 4.57 -17.75
CA SER A 181 9.96 3.52 -17.34
C SER A 181 8.56 3.77 -17.90
N TYR A 182 8.16 5.02 -18.08
CA TYR A 182 6.88 5.37 -18.70
C TYR A 182 6.90 5.05 -20.20
N ASP A 183 7.92 5.51 -20.92
CA ASP A 183 8.07 5.29 -22.37
C ASP A 183 8.08 3.81 -22.73
N LEU A 184 8.71 2.98 -21.89
CA LEU A 184 8.74 1.53 -22.09
C LEU A 184 7.37 0.86 -21.91
N ARG A 185 6.51 1.42 -21.06
CA ARG A 185 5.18 0.86 -20.80
C ARG A 185 4.14 1.33 -21.79
N PHE A 186 4.26 2.57 -22.24
CA PHE A 186 3.29 3.23 -23.09
C PHE A 186 3.99 3.77 -24.35
N PRO A 187 4.56 2.87 -25.19
CA PRO A 187 5.30 3.29 -26.37
C PRO A 187 4.36 4.02 -27.34
N GLY A 188 4.68 5.29 -27.62
CA GLY A 188 3.91 6.11 -28.56
C GLY A 188 2.68 6.82 -27.98
N GLU A 189 2.40 6.71 -26.68
CA GLU A 189 1.32 7.46 -26.01
C GLU A 189 1.81 8.77 -25.37
N GLY A 190 2.92 9.31 -25.87
CA GLY A 190 3.52 10.56 -25.42
C GLY A 190 2.83 11.84 -25.93
N ASP A 191 1.73 11.71 -26.68
CA ASP A 191 0.95 12.87 -27.13
C ASP A 191 0.21 13.51 -25.95
N GLU A 192 0.34 14.84 -25.81
CA GLU A 192 -0.16 15.69 -24.70
C GLU A 192 -1.67 15.53 -24.37
N GLU A 193 -2.42 14.84 -25.21
CA GLU A 193 -3.88 14.64 -25.09
C GLU A 193 -4.27 13.43 -24.21
N SER A 194 -3.34 12.50 -23.99
CA SER A 194 -3.56 11.38 -23.06
C SER A 194 -3.23 11.85 -21.65
N GLY A 195 -4.23 12.00 -20.79
CA GLY A 195 -4.04 12.38 -19.39
C GLY A 195 -2.98 11.52 -18.66
N PRO A 196 -2.53 11.89 -17.45
CA PRO A 196 -1.36 11.28 -16.81
C PRO A 196 -1.50 9.77 -16.70
N LEU A 197 -0.78 9.01 -17.54
CA LEU A 197 -0.82 7.55 -17.49
C LEU A 197 -0.16 7.07 -16.19
N PRO A 198 -0.66 5.97 -15.62
CA PRO A 198 -0.14 5.46 -14.35
C PRO A 198 1.31 5.00 -14.47
N LEU A 199 2.21 5.60 -13.69
CA LEU A 199 3.58 5.10 -13.56
C LEU A 199 3.63 3.70 -12.94
N PHE A 200 2.68 3.36 -12.07
CA PHE A 200 2.63 2.09 -11.38
C PHE A 200 1.58 1.15 -11.97
N ASP A 201 1.78 -0.15 -11.80
CA ASP A 201 0.85 -1.17 -12.28
C ASP A 201 0.00 -1.72 -11.14
N SER A 202 -0.77 -2.77 -11.35
CA SER A 202 -1.45 -3.49 -10.27
C SER A 202 -1.04 -4.95 -10.19
N SER A 203 -1.43 -5.63 -9.11
CA SER A 203 -1.24 -7.08 -8.97
C SER A 203 -1.82 -7.88 -10.14
N ALA A 204 -2.74 -7.32 -10.96
CA ALA A 204 -3.21 -8.01 -12.17
C ALA A 204 -2.10 -8.30 -13.18
N ARG A 205 -0.98 -7.56 -13.15
CA ARG A 205 0.20 -7.81 -13.99
C ARG A 205 0.76 -9.22 -13.81
N ILE A 206 0.59 -9.82 -12.63
CA ILE A 206 1.04 -11.18 -12.33
C ILE A 206 0.52 -12.20 -13.34
N ARG A 207 -0.68 -12.00 -13.90
CA ARG A 207 -1.27 -12.91 -14.89
C ARG A 207 -0.52 -12.94 -16.23
N ARG A 208 0.08 -11.80 -16.62
CA ARG A 208 0.86 -11.69 -17.86
C ARG A 208 2.35 -11.89 -17.63
N GLU A 209 2.84 -11.48 -16.47
CA GLU A 209 4.26 -11.47 -16.14
C GLU A 209 4.49 -11.97 -14.70
N PRO A 210 4.43 -13.29 -14.45
CA PRO A 210 4.53 -13.83 -13.09
C PRO A 210 5.79 -13.39 -12.33
N LEU A 211 6.88 -13.13 -13.06
CA LEU A 211 8.17 -12.69 -12.51
C LEU A 211 8.08 -11.38 -11.71
N VAL A 212 7.10 -10.51 -11.99
CA VAL A 212 6.95 -9.27 -11.21
C VAL A 212 6.54 -9.52 -9.75
N ALA A 213 5.92 -10.66 -9.44
CA ALA A 213 5.59 -11.07 -8.07
C ALA A 213 6.56 -12.09 -7.48
N ASP A 214 7.55 -12.56 -8.25
CA ASP A 214 8.62 -13.38 -7.69
C ASP A 214 9.64 -12.50 -6.96
N LEU A 215 9.26 -12.07 -5.74
CA LEU A 215 10.07 -11.16 -4.94
C LEU A 215 11.44 -11.77 -4.57
N ARG A 216 11.54 -13.10 -4.45
CA ARG A 216 12.82 -13.78 -4.17
C ARG A 216 13.78 -13.63 -5.33
N HIS A 217 13.29 -13.79 -6.56
CA HIS A 217 14.10 -13.54 -7.75
C HIS A 217 14.74 -12.15 -7.74
N TRP A 218 14.00 -11.11 -7.34
CA TRP A 218 14.53 -9.74 -7.27
C TRP A 218 15.53 -9.54 -6.13
N VAL A 219 15.37 -10.23 -5.00
CA VAL A 219 16.37 -10.26 -3.92
C VAL A 219 17.65 -10.93 -4.38
N GLU A 220 17.57 -12.08 -5.06
CA GLU A 220 18.73 -12.81 -5.60
C GLU A 220 19.52 -11.99 -6.61
N ARG A 221 18.83 -11.15 -7.39
CA ARG A 221 19.46 -10.20 -8.31
C ARG A 221 20.06 -8.96 -7.62
N GLY A 222 19.94 -8.83 -6.31
CA GLY A 222 20.36 -7.63 -5.58
C GLY A 222 19.56 -6.37 -5.95
N LYS A 223 18.35 -6.55 -6.48
CA LYS A 223 17.47 -5.46 -6.94
C LYS A 223 16.34 -5.15 -5.98
N LEU A 224 16.07 -6.05 -5.03
CA LEU A 224 15.09 -5.84 -3.96
C LEU A 224 15.77 -6.05 -2.60
N HIS A 225 15.57 -5.09 -1.72
CA HIS A 225 16.03 -5.09 -0.32
C HIS A 225 14.83 -4.95 0.61
N TRP A 226 15.04 -5.05 1.92
CA TRP A 226 13.96 -4.93 2.89
C TRP A 226 14.43 -4.29 4.20
N LEU A 227 13.48 -3.76 4.97
CA LEU A 227 13.76 -3.33 6.34
C LEU A 227 13.73 -4.53 7.30
N ASP A 228 14.68 -4.59 8.22
CA ASP A 228 14.73 -5.65 9.22
C ASP A 228 13.62 -5.53 10.25
N LEU A 229 12.60 -6.38 10.14
CA LEU A 229 11.45 -6.35 11.06
C LEU A 229 11.78 -6.81 12.48
N GLU A 230 12.94 -7.44 12.72
CA GLU A 230 13.35 -7.87 14.06
C GLU A 230 14.03 -6.75 14.86
N ASP A 231 14.46 -5.67 14.20
CA ASP A 231 15.16 -4.55 14.82
C ASP A 231 14.28 -3.29 14.83
N PRO A 232 14.00 -2.68 16.00
CA PRO A 232 13.22 -1.45 16.12
C PRO A 232 13.75 -0.26 15.30
N ALA A 233 15.05 -0.22 14.99
CA ALA A 233 15.66 0.81 14.16
C ALA A 233 15.37 0.60 12.66
N LEU A 234 14.81 -0.56 12.29
CA LEU A 234 14.49 -0.96 10.93
C LEU A 234 15.66 -0.68 9.96
N PRO A 235 16.87 -1.23 10.23
CA PRO A 235 17.99 -1.10 9.31
C PRO A 235 17.68 -1.75 7.97
N LEU A 236 18.32 -1.27 6.93
CA LEU A 236 18.22 -1.85 5.60
C LEU A 236 18.99 -3.18 5.57
N LYS A 237 18.33 -4.25 5.15
CA LYS A 237 18.93 -5.57 4.98
C LYS A 237 19.22 -5.90 3.52
N TYR A 238 20.40 -6.49 3.35
CA TYR A 238 20.88 -7.16 2.16
C TYR A 238 21.20 -8.58 2.57
N GLY A 239 20.82 -9.58 1.78
CA GLY A 239 21.05 -10.96 2.16
C GLY A 239 20.49 -11.96 1.17
N PRO A 240 20.66 -13.26 1.46
CA PRO A 240 20.10 -14.31 0.63
C PRO A 240 18.56 -14.26 0.66
N ALA A 241 17.93 -14.68 -0.43
CA ALA A 241 16.47 -14.70 -0.54
C ALA A 241 15.78 -15.64 0.47
N GLY A 242 16.52 -16.53 1.13
CA GLY A 242 16.05 -17.33 2.26
C GLY A 242 15.67 -16.49 3.49
N ASP A 243 16.34 -15.35 3.70
CA ASP A 243 16.10 -14.45 4.84
C ASP A 243 15.02 -13.40 4.55
N PHE A 244 14.56 -13.32 3.29
CA PHE A 244 13.58 -12.34 2.86
C PHE A 244 12.19 -12.63 3.45
N PRO A 245 11.64 -11.74 4.31
CA PRO A 245 10.46 -12.05 5.11
C PRO A 245 9.15 -11.97 4.32
N TYR A 246 9.18 -11.48 3.08
CA TYR A 246 7.99 -11.22 2.26
C TYR A 246 7.77 -12.24 1.13
N ALA A 247 8.49 -13.36 1.15
CA ALA A 247 8.32 -14.40 0.14
C ALA A 247 6.98 -15.13 0.30
N GLY A 248 6.29 -15.37 -0.82
CA GLY A 248 5.09 -16.24 -0.84
C GLY A 248 3.82 -15.57 -0.32
N ILE A 249 3.71 -14.24 -0.41
CA ILE A 249 2.44 -13.53 -0.14
C ILE A 249 1.37 -14.04 -1.11
N GLN A 250 0.27 -14.54 -0.54
CA GLN A 250 -0.89 -15.03 -1.28
C GLN A 250 -2.07 -14.09 -1.07
N GLY A 251 -2.69 -13.64 -2.15
CA GLY A 251 -3.86 -12.78 -2.15
C GLY A 251 -4.73 -13.01 -3.38
N PHE A 252 -5.59 -12.05 -3.72
CA PHE A 252 -6.43 -12.04 -4.91
C PHE A 252 -5.62 -11.90 -6.20
N GLY A 253 -4.48 -11.21 -6.15
CA GLY A 253 -3.61 -11.00 -7.31
C GLY A 253 -4.26 -10.12 -8.38
N VAL A 254 -5.21 -9.27 -7.99
CA VAL A 254 -5.90 -8.31 -8.86
C VAL A 254 -6.38 -7.09 -8.07
N PRO A 255 -6.62 -5.96 -8.74
CA PRO A 255 -7.37 -4.86 -8.17
C PRO A 255 -8.73 -5.31 -7.66
N TYR A 256 -9.16 -4.75 -6.53
CA TYR A 256 -10.42 -5.12 -5.92
C TYR A 256 -11.16 -3.93 -5.34
N LEU A 257 -12.46 -4.13 -5.19
CA LEU A 257 -13.40 -3.21 -4.57
C LEU A 257 -14.10 -3.90 -3.41
N TYR A 258 -14.09 -3.26 -2.26
CA TYR A 258 -14.99 -3.55 -1.16
C TYR A 258 -16.11 -2.51 -1.11
N ALA A 259 -17.36 -2.97 -0.99
CA ALA A 259 -18.50 -2.08 -0.74
C ALA A 259 -19.58 -2.74 0.14
N LYS A 260 -19.96 -2.05 1.22
CA LYS A 260 -21.22 -2.27 1.93
C LYS A 260 -22.34 -1.62 1.12
N THR A 261 -22.90 -2.38 0.19
CA THR A 261 -24.07 -1.89 -0.55
C THR A 261 -25.31 -2.01 0.34
N PRO A 262 -26.12 -0.94 0.52
CA PRO A 262 -27.44 -1.10 1.12
C PRO A 262 -28.24 -2.10 0.28
N LYS A 263 -29.06 -2.94 0.93
CA LYS A 263 -29.88 -3.95 0.26
C LYS A 263 -30.66 -3.29 -0.89
N PRO A 264 -30.36 -3.60 -2.17
CA PRO A 264 -31.04 -2.93 -3.27
C PRO A 264 -32.53 -3.26 -3.25
N ARG A 265 -33.40 -2.26 -3.40
CA ARG A 265 -34.87 -2.43 -3.40
C ARG A 265 -35.40 -3.36 -4.51
N TRP A 266 -34.62 -3.60 -5.57
CA TRP A 266 -35.09 -4.26 -6.80
C TRP A 266 -34.27 -5.49 -7.24
N ARG A 267 -33.36 -6.00 -6.39
CA ARG A 267 -32.57 -7.21 -6.71
C ARG A 267 -32.76 -8.30 -5.67
N TRP A 268 -33.89 -8.99 -5.73
CA TRP A 268 -34.04 -10.36 -5.20
C TRP A 268 -33.12 -11.38 -5.91
N LEU A 269 -32.36 -10.93 -6.93
CA LEU A 269 -31.55 -11.77 -7.83
C LEU A 269 -30.03 -11.60 -7.68
N ASP A 270 -29.52 -10.62 -6.91
CA ASP A 270 -28.07 -10.60 -6.62
C ASP A 270 -27.77 -11.63 -5.53
N ARG A 271 -27.57 -12.89 -5.95
CA ARG A 271 -27.18 -14.03 -5.09
C ARG A 271 -25.86 -13.79 -4.34
N ASN A 272 -25.16 -12.70 -4.63
CA ASN A 272 -23.86 -12.36 -4.09
C ASN A 272 -23.89 -11.13 -3.15
N TRP A 273 -25.07 -10.64 -2.76
CA TRP A 273 -25.19 -9.56 -1.76
C TRP A 273 -25.02 -10.09 -0.33
N HIS A 274 -24.35 -9.30 0.52
CA HIS A 274 -24.22 -9.56 1.96
C HIS A 274 -24.30 -8.24 2.75
N PRO A 275 -24.98 -8.18 3.92
CA PRO A 275 -25.12 -6.96 4.72
C PRO A 275 -23.77 -6.37 5.19
N ASP A 276 -22.79 -7.22 5.45
CA ASP A 276 -21.42 -6.81 5.81
C ASP A 276 -20.54 -6.44 4.61
N GLY A 277 -21.11 -6.44 3.40
CA GLY A 277 -20.40 -6.19 2.16
C GLY A 277 -19.70 -7.43 1.60
N VAL A 278 -19.16 -7.28 0.39
CA VAL A 278 -18.38 -8.29 -0.31
C VAL A 278 -17.18 -7.63 -0.99
N VAL A 279 -16.09 -8.38 -1.15
CA VAL A 279 -14.95 -7.94 -1.95
C VAL A 279 -15.12 -8.49 -3.36
N ARG A 280 -14.98 -7.63 -4.38
CA ARG A 280 -15.14 -7.96 -5.79
C ARG A 280 -13.90 -7.54 -6.58
N GLU A 281 -13.59 -8.24 -7.66
CA GLU A 281 -12.58 -7.81 -8.62
C GLU A 281 -13.04 -6.52 -9.32
N TRP A 282 -12.15 -5.54 -9.39
CA TRP A 282 -12.43 -4.27 -10.04
C TRP A 282 -12.77 -4.48 -11.52
N GLY A 283 -13.84 -3.84 -12.00
CA GLY A 283 -14.29 -3.93 -13.40
C GLY A 283 -14.92 -5.26 -13.84
N ARG A 284 -14.76 -6.36 -13.10
CA ARG A 284 -15.26 -7.70 -13.50
C ARG A 284 -16.39 -8.28 -12.65
N ASN A 285 -16.81 -7.59 -11.58
CA ASN A 285 -17.88 -7.99 -10.65
C ASN A 285 -17.74 -9.41 -10.03
N ARG A 286 -16.62 -10.10 -10.24
CA ARG A 286 -16.33 -11.42 -9.67
C ARG A 286 -16.11 -11.27 -8.17
N VAL A 287 -16.84 -12.03 -7.35
CA VAL A 287 -16.65 -12.04 -5.89
C VAL A 287 -15.34 -12.72 -5.55
N LEU A 288 -14.50 -12.04 -4.77
CA LEU A 288 -13.19 -12.53 -4.33
C LEU A 288 -13.23 -13.01 -2.88
N LEU A 289 -14.01 -12.33 -2.02
CA LEU A 289 -14.15 -12.68 -0.60
C LEU A 289 -15.58 -12.40 -0.12
N ARG A 290 -16.09 -13.31 0.73
CA ARG A 290 -17.36 -13.18 1.43
C ARG A 290 -17.13 -13.27 2.94
N PRO A 291 -18.00 -12.65 3.73
CA PRO A 291 -18.11 -12.97 5.15
C PRO A 291 -18.39 -14.47 5.34
N PRO A 292 -17.91 -15.08 6.43
CA PRO A 292 -18.18 -16.48 6.75
C PRO A 292 -19.67 -16.77 6.96
#